data_AF-A0A949EN92-F1
#
_entry.id   AF-A0A949EN92-F1
#
_cell.length_a   1.000
_cell.length_b   1.000
_cell.length_c   1.000
_cell.angle_alpha   90.00
_cell.angle_beta   90.00
_cell.angle_gamma   90.00
#
_symmetry.space_group_name_H-M   'P 1'
#
loop_
_entity.id
_entity.type
_entity.pdbx_description
1 polymer ?
#
loop_
_entity_poly.entity_id
_entity_poly.type
_entity_poly.pdbx_seq_one_letter_code
_entity_poly.pdbx_strand_id
1 'polypeptide(L)' 'MIAETFIIVGIMLIAVLGPAIVIAVLGRAVVKALARNPSAASKIFMGMVVMLIFVEGISIVAILVIFQLFGK' A
#
# COMPACT_ATOMS: atom_id res chain seq x y z
N MET A 1 -28.69 3.49 -7.35
CA MET A 1 -28.02 4.56 -6.58
C MET A 1 -27.40 4.03 -5.30
N ILE A 2 -28.16 3.72 -4.23
CA ILE A 2 -27.56 3.30 -2.94
C ILE A 2 -26.77 1.98 -3.02
N ALA A 3 -27.30 0.95 -3.68
CA ALA A 3 -26.62 -0.36 -3.80
C ALA A 3 -25.28 -0.27 -4.56
N GLU A 4 -25.24 0.53 -5.64
CA GLU A 4 -24.05 0.79 -6.44
C GLU A 4 -22.96 1.49 -5.61
N THR A 5 -23.34 2.46 -4.78
CA THR A 5 -22.41 3.13 -3.85
C THR A 5 -21.79 2.16 -2.85
N PHE A 6 -22.58 1.25 -2.26
CA PHE A 6 -22.04 0.24 -1.33
C PHE A 6 -21.06 -0.73 -2.01
N ILE A 7 -21.32 -1.10 -3.27
CA ILE A 7 -20.41 -1.96 -4.05
C ILE A 7 -19.09 -1.24 -4.31
N ILE A 8 -19.12 0.02 -4.75
CA ILE A 8 -17.91 0.82 -5.01
C ILE A 8 -17.08 0.99 -3.74
N VAL A 9 -17.73 1.31 -2.61
CA VAL A 9 -17.06 1.43 -1.30
C VAL A 9 -16.44 0.10 -0.88
N GLY A 10 -17.13 -1.02 -1.10
CA GLY A 10 -16.59 -2.35 -0.81
C GLY A 10 -15.34 -2.68 -1.63
N ILE A 11 -15.35 -2.37 -2.93
CA ILE A 11 -14.20 -2.57 -3.83
C ILE A 11 -13.03 -1.68 -3.38
N MET A 12 -13.29 -0.41 -3.06
CA MET A 12 -12.25 0.51 -2.57
C MET A 12 -11.61 0.03 -1.26
N LEU A 13 -12.40 -0.47 -0.31
CA LEU A 13 -11.87 -1.01 0.95
C LEU A 13 -10.93 -2.19 0.69
N ILE A 14 -11.32 -3.12 -0.17
CA ILE A 14 -10.48 -4.27 -0.54
C ILE A 14 -9.20 -3.81 -1.25
N ALA A 15 -9.31 -2.83 -2.15
CA ALA A 15 -8.17 -2.29 -2.90
C ALA A 15 -7.11 -1.64 -1.99
N VAL A 16 -7.53 -0.97 -0.91
CA VAL A 16 -6.62 -0.30 0.06
C VAL A 16 -6.10 -1.27 1.12
N LEU A 17 -6.86 -2.32 1.47
CA LEU A 17 -6.46 -3.30 2.48
C LEU A 17 -5.16 -4.02 2.13
N GLY A 18 -4.96 -4.41 0.87
CA GLY A 18 -3.73 -5.05 0.41
C GLY A 18 -2.47 -4.22 0.68
N PRO A 19 -2.36 -3.01 0.12
CA PRO A 19 -1.28 -2.07 0.40
C PRO A 19 -1.07 -1.80 1.89
N ALA A 20 -2.15 -1.60 2.67
CA ALA A 20 -2.06 -1.35 4.10
C ALA A 20 -1.39 -2.51 4.87
N ILE A 21 -1.73 -3.75 4.52
CA ILE A 21 -1.12 -4.96 5.11
C ILE A 21 0.37 -5.03 4.74
N VAL A 22 0.73 -4.77 3.49
CA VAL A 22 2.13 -4.78 3.04
C VAL A 22 2.95 -3.73 3.80
N ILE A 23 2.42 -2.52 3.97
CA ILE A 23 3.07 -1.44 4.74
C ILE A 23 3.26 -1.86 6.20
N ALA A 24 2.25 -2.45 6.83
CA ALA A 24 2.34 -2.91 8.21
C ALA A 24 3.44 -3.98 8.40
N VAL A 25 3.50 -4.96 7.49
CA VAL A 25 4.52 -6.01 7.51
C VAL A 25 5.91 -5.42 7.23
N LEU A 26 6.03 -4.51 6.26
CA LEU A 26 7.27 -3.82 5.92
C LEU A 26 7.81 -3.02 7.11
N GLY A 27 6.96 -2.24 7.79
CA GLY A 27 7.34 -1.47 8.96
C GLY A 27 7.88 -2.37 10.08
N ARG A 28 7.21 -3.49 10.36
CA ARG A 28 7.68 -4.48 11.33
C ARG A 28 9.04 -5.06 10.93
N ALA A 29 9.25 -5.36 9.65
CA ALA A 29 10.51 -5.90 9.14
C ALA A 29 11.65 -4.88 9.26
N VAL A 30 11.40 -3.61 8.94
CA VAL A 30 12.36 -2.51 9.05
C VAL A 30 12.80 -2.32 10.50
N VAL A 31 11.85 -2.24 11.44
CA VAL A 31 12.15 -2.10 12.87
C VAL A 31 13.00 -3.27 13.36
N LYS A 32 12.64 -4.51 12.99
CA LYS A 32 13.40 -5.71 13.37
C LYS A 32 14.81 -5.74 12.75
N ALA A 33 14.97 -5.27 11.52
CA ALA A 33 16.26 -5.22 10.83
C ALA A 33 17.19 -4.18 11.49
N LEU A 34 16.66 -2.99 11.79
CA LEU A 34 17.40 -1.92 12.47
C LEU A 34 17.83 -2.32 13.87
N ALA A 35 16.95 -2.98 14.64
CA ALA A 35 17.28 -3.47 15.97
C ALA A 35 18.44 -4.48 15.96
N ARG A 36 18.61 -5.26 14.88
CA ARG A 36 19.69 -6.22 14.72
C ARG A 36 20.98 -5.59 14.18
N ASN A 37 20.88 -4.55 13.38
CA ASN A 37 22.04 -3.88 12.80
C ASN A 37 21.80 -2.38 12.53
N PRO A 38 22.01 -1.51 13.53
CA PRO A 38 21.77 -0.08 13.40
C PRO A 38 22.67 0.63 12.38
N SER A 39 23.91 0.15 12.16
CA SER A 39 24.85 0.78 11.22
C SER A 39 24.43 0.62 9.75
N ALA A 40 23.52 -0.31 9.46
CA ALA A 40 22.97 -0.53 8.12
C ALA A 40 21.74 0.35 7.80
N ALA A 41 21.37 1.30 8.66
CA ALA A 41 20.14 2.08 8.54
C ALA A 41 19.93 2.74 7.17
N SER A 42 20.97 3.36 6.61
CA SER A 42 20.89 3.99 5.28
C SER A 42 20.45 3.01 4.18
N LYS A 43 21.01 1.78 4.17
CA LYS A 43 20.64 0.75 3.20
C LYS A 43 19.23 0.21 3.44
N ILE A 44 18.84 0.04 4.70
CA ILE A 44 17.51 -0.46 5.09
C ILE A 44 16.43 0.55 4.68
N PHE A 45 16.62 1.84 4.98
CA PHE A 45 15.67 2.88 4.60
C PHE A 45 15.59 3.07 3.08
N MET A 46 16.72 2.98 2.37
CA MET A 46 16.70 3.00 0.91
C MET A 46 15.83 1.85 0.34
N GLY A 47 16.03 0.62 0.84
CA GLY A 47 15.20 -0.53 0.44
C GLY A 47 13.72 -0.34 0.80
N MET A 48 13.42 0.22 1.97
CA MET A 48 12.05 0.55 2.39
C MET A 48 11.39 1.56 1.44
N VAL A 49 12.08 2.64 1.09
CA VAL A 49 11.55 3.66 0.16
C VAL A 49 11.23 3.04 -1.20
N VAL A 50 12.13 2.23 -1.76
CA VAL A 50 11.90 1.54 -3.03
C VAL A 50 10.65 0.65 -2.94
N MET A 51 10.51 -0.13 -1.87
CA MET A 51 9.32 -0.97 -1.66
C MET A 51 8.03 -0.14 -1.54
N LEU A 52 8.06 0.97 -0.80
CA LEU A 52 6.91 1.85 -0.66
C LEU A 52 6.49 2.46 -2.00
N ILE A 53 7.44 2.83 -2.86
CA ILE A 53 7.13 3.33 -4.21
C ILE A 53 6.33 2.29 -5.02
N PHE A 54 6.71 1.00 -4.96
CA PHE A 54 5.95 -0.04 -5.64
C PHE A 54 4.56 -0.26 -5.03
N VAL A 55 4.44 -0.21 -3.70
CA VAL A 55 3.15 -0.33 -3.00
C VAL A 55 2.21 0.82 -3.39
N GLU A 56 2.71 2.06 -3.37
CA GLU A 56 1.94 3.22 -3.78
C GLU A 56 1.61 3.18 -5.29
N GLY A 57 2.54 2.73 -6.13
CA GLY A 57 2.30 2.57 -7.57
C GLY A 57 1.12 1.62 -7.87
N ILE A 58 1.06 0.47 -7.19
CA ILE A 58 -0.07 -0.47 -7.31
C ILE A 58 -1.37 0.17 -6.80
N SER A 59 -1.29 0.90 -5.68
CA SER A 59 -2.46 1.57 -5.08
C SER A 59 -3.05 2.62 -6.02
N ILE A 60 -2.20 3.43 -6.66
CA ILE A 60 -2.61 4.44 -7.65
C ILE A 60 -3.27 3.76 -8.85
N VAL A 61 -2.65 2.71 -9.42
CA VAL A 61 -3.23 1.98 -10.56
C VAL A 61 -4.60 1.40 -10.21
N ALA A 62 -4.76 0.82 -9.01
CA ALA A 62 -6.03 0.28 -8.56
C ALA A 62 -7.13 1.36 -8.46
N ILE A 63 -6.80 2.52 -7.91
CA ILE A 63 -7.73 3.66 -7.83
C ILE A 63 -8.09 4.17 -9.23
N LEU A 64 -7.13 4.28 -10.15
CA LEU A 64 -7.38 4.69 -11.53
C LEU A 64 -8.30 3.72 -12.27
N VAL A 65 -8.15 2.41 -12.07
CA VAL A 65 -9.05 1.41 -12.64
C VAL A 65 -10.46 1.56 -12.07
N ILE A 66 -10.60 1.76 -10.76
CA ILE A 66 -11.91 2.01 -10.13
C ILE A 66 -12.54 3.28 -10.73
N PHE A 67 -11.76 4.36 -10.87
CA PHE A 67 -12.23 5.60 -11.47
C PHE A 67 -12.65 5.40 -12.94
N GLN A 68 -11.89 4.64 -13.73
CA GLN A 68 -12.25 4.35 -15.12
C GLN A 68 -13.53 3.52 -15.25
N LEU A 69 -13.81 2.61 -14.29
CA LEU A 69 -14.98 1.74 -14.32
C LEU A 69 -16.25 2.42 -13.80
N PHE A 70 -16.12 3.35 -12.86
CA PHE A 70 -17.26 3.94 -12.15
C PHE A 70 -17.36 5.47 -12.26
N GLY A 71 -16.36 6.13 -12.85
CA GLY A 71 -16.36 7.56 -13.15
C GLY A 71 -17.35 7.84 -14.27
N LYS A 72 -18.55 8.31 -13.89
CA LYS A 72 -19.52 8.89 -14.81
C LYS A 72 -19.17 10.33 -15.11
#